data_AF-A0A925KBU7-F1
#
_entry.id   AF-A0A925KBU7-F1
#
_cell.length_a   1.000
_cell.length_b   1.000
_cell.length_c   1.000
_cell.angle_alpha   90.00
_cell.angle_beta   90.00
_cell.angle_gamma   90.00
#
_symmetry.space_group_name_H-M   'P 1'
#
loop_
_entity.id
_entity.type
_entity.pdbx_description
1 polymer ?
#
loop_
_entity_poly.entity_id
_entity_poly.type
_entity_poly.pdbx_seq_one_letter_code
_entity_poly.pdbx_strand_id
1 'polypeptide(L)'
;ASGQAVVLQRGPLVRALRASMAVPFIFPSVEVEGRQLVDGVISDPLPLSAAADAQVIVALGFPGAMPRRVDRASRLVAQTSTALINNLMQARTAAAKAAGQHVIHIDLDLDRRIGLWDTTAMPYLFEAGRRAATRHLREIAALLGTVPQCSAA
;
A
#
# COMPACT_ATOMS: atom_id res chain seq x y z
N ALA A 1 11.14 19.99 -1.96
CA ALA A 1 11.13 18.57 -1.54
C ALA A 1 11.89 17.74 -2.58
N SER A 2 12.65 16.72 -2.17
CA SER A 2 13.54 15.95 -3.07
C SER A 2 12.84 14.86 -3.89
N GLY A 3 11.57 14.56 -3.60
CA GLY A 3 10.82 13.47 -4.24
C GLY A 3 11.24 12.05 -3.81
N GLN A 4 12.22 11.92 -2.91
CA GLN A 4 12.73 10.64 -2.44
C GLN A 4 11.84 10.04 -1.34
N ALA A 5 11.68 8.72 -1.37
CA ALA A 5 10.98 7.97 -0.32
C ALA A 5 11.71 8.11 1.03
N VAL A 6 10.94 8.09 2.13
CA VAL A 6 11.45 8.24 3.50
C VAL A 6 10.82 7.20 4.39
N VAL A 7 11.63 6.32 4.97
CA VAL A 7 11.18 5.35 5.98
C VAL A 7 11.39 5.95 7.36
N LEU A 8 10.31 6.24 8.06
CA LEU A 8 10.34 6.75 9.43
C LEU A 8 10.35 5.58 10.42
N GLN A 9 11.52 5.27 10.98
CA GLN A 9 11.69 4.14 11.92
C GLN A 9 11.67 4.55 13.40
N ARG A 10 11.76 5.85 13.70
CA ARG A 10 11.90 6.39 15.05
C ARG A 10 11.11 7.69 15.21
N GLY A 11 10.90 8.10 16.46
CA GLY A 11 10.21 9.34 16.81
C GLY A 11 8.71 9.15 17.09
N PRO A 12 7.94 10.25 17.18
CA PRO A 12 6.53 10.19 17.56
C PRO A 12 5.65 9.53 16.48
N LEU A 13 5.03 8.40 16.81
CA LEU A 13 4.19 7.61 15.89
C LEU A 13 3.09 8.47 15.22
N VAL A 14 2.40 9.32 15.98
CA VAL A 14 1.34 10.19 15.44
C VAL A 14 1.88 11.14 14.37
N ARG A 15 3.09 11.67 14.54
CA ARG A 15 3.72 12.54 13.54
C ARG A 15 4.10 11.76 12.29
N ALA A 16 4.64 10.54 12.44
CA ALA A 16 4.96 9.66 11.32
C ALA A 16 3.72 9.28 10.51
N LEU A 17 2.63 8.90 11.19
CA LEU A 17 1.35 8.59 10.54
C LEU A 17 0.79 9.81 9.81
N ARG A 18 0.79 11.00 10.43
CA ARG A 18 0.35 12.25 9.78
C ARG A 18 1.14 12.56 8.53
N ALA A 19 2.47 12.39 8.56
CA ALA A 19 3.32 12.56 7.37
C ALA A 19 2.97 11.54 6.28
N SER A 20 2.76 10.27 6.66
CA SER A 20 2.43 9.19 5.72
C SER A 20 1.06 9.34 5.05
N MET A 21 0.11 10.05 5.66
CA MET A 21 -1.24 10.29 5.13
C MET A 21 -1.44 11.72 4.58
N ALA A 22 -0.36 12.50 4.46
CA ALA A 22 -0.42 13.89 4.00
C ALA A 22 -0.57 13.97 2.47
N VAL A 23 -1.70 13.47 1.95
CA VAL A 23 -1.98 13.42 0.51
C VAL A 23 -1.97 14.84 -0.07
N PRO A 24 -1.13 15.12 -1.10
CA PRO A 24 -1.11 16.44 -1.74
C PRO A 24 -2.51 16.89 -2.16
N PHE A 25 -2.79 18.18 -2.05
CA PHE A 25 -4.09 18.82 -2.32
C PHE A 25 -5.21 18.52 -1.31
N ILE A 26 -5.02 17.56 -0.40
CA ILE A 26 -5.99 17.22 0.64
C ILE A 26 -5.49 17.68 2.01
N PHE A 27 -4.23 17.36 2.33
CA PHE A 27 -3.61 17.66 3.61
C PHE A 27 -2.30 18.45 3.42
N PRO A 28 -1.95 19.33 4.37
CA PRO A 28 -0.66 20.02 4.34
C PRO A 28 0.49 19.04 4.57
N SER A 29 1.67 19.37 4.03
CA SER A 29 2.90 18.63 4.34
C SER A 29 3.23 18.69 5.84
N VAL A 30 3.92 17.68 6.33
CA VAL A 30 4.34 17.56 7.74
C VAL A 30 5.85 17.67 7.83
N GLU A 31 6.34 18.54 8.70
CA GLU A 31 7.77 18.63 8.99
C GLU A 31 8.21 17.50 9.94
N VAL A 32 9.19 16.73 9.52
CA VAL A 32 9.85 15.70 10.34
C VAL A 32 11.36 15.85 10.17
N GLU A 33 12.08 16.11 11.26
CA GLU A 33 13.54 16.25 11.26
C GLU A 33 14.06 17.27 10.22
N GLY A 34 13.39 18.43 10.12
CA GLY A 34 13.73 19.49 9.17
C GLY A 34 13.36 19.19 7.71
N ARG A 35 12.64 18.08 7.45
CA ARG A 35 12.20 17.68 6.11
C ARG A 35 10.69 17.85 5.98
N GLN A 36 10.27 18.52 4.91
CA GLN A 36 8.86 18.55 4.53
C GLN A 36 8.46 17.25 3.84
N LEU A 37 7.60 16.48 4.48
CA LEU A 37 7.11 15.19 4.01
C LEU A 37 5.64 15.29 3.56
N VAL A 38 5.30 14.50 2.55
CA VAL A 38 3.93 14.27 2.05
C VAL A 38 3.68 12.77 1.99
N ASP A 39 2.46 12.36 1.66
CA ASP A 39 2.08 10.95 1.52
C ASP A 39 3.06 10.16 0.62
N GLY A 40 3.39 8.94 1.05
CA GLY A 40 4.34 8.05 0.39
C GLY A 40 3.88 7.53 -0.97
N VAL A 41 2.58 7.57 -1.29
CA VAL A 41 2.00 7.00 -2.51
C VAL A 41 2.68 7.47 -3.81
N ILE A 42 3.21 8.69 -3.82
CA ILE A 42 3.87 9.28 -4.99
C ILE A 42 5.32 8.80 -5.20
N SER A 43 5.95 8.20 -4.19
CA SER A 43 7.37 7.82 -4.19
C SER A 43 7.63 6.34 -3.89
N ASP A 44 6.74 5.71 -3.11
CA ASP A 44 6.76 4.28 -2.82
C ASP A 44 5.35 3.78 -2.41
N PRO A 45 4.42 3.61 -3.37
CA PRO A 45 3.03 3.24 -3.10
C PRO A 45 2.84 1.84 -2.53
N LEU A 46 3.83 0.97 -2.69
CA LEU A 46 3.86 -0.35 -2.08
C LEU A 46 5.29 -0.62 -1.58
N PRO A 47 5.60 -0.25 -0.33
CA PRO A 47 6.97 -0.16 0.19
C PRO A 47 7.55 -1.54 0.54
N LEU A 48 7.65 -2.43 -0.44
CA LEU A 48 8.21 -3.78 -0.28
C LEU A 48 9.67 -3.73 0.17
N SER A 49 10.42 -2.71 -0.25
CA SER A 49 11.81 -2.49 0.19
C SER A 49 11.95 -2.15 1.66
N ALA A 50 10.89 -1.72 2.34
CA ALA A 50 10.92 -1.54 3.79
C ALA A 50 10.98 -2.88 4.55
N ALA A 51 10.69 -3.99 3.87
CA ALA A 51 10.79 -5.37 4.35
C ALA A 51 11.79 -6.17 3.49
N ALA A 52 12.92 -5.57 3.10
CA ALA A 52 13.91 -6.21 2.22
C ALA A 52 14.56 -7.48 2.81
N ASP A 53 14.55 -7.61 4.14
CA ASP A 53 15.03 -8.77 4.89
C ASP A 53 13.97 -9.90 5.00
N ALA A 54 12.72 -9.63 4.61
CA ALA A 54 11.67 -10.63 4.61
C ALA A 54 11.78 -11.58 3.42
N GLN A 55 11.72 -12.89 3.70
CA GLN A 55 11.63 -13.94 2.67
C GLN A 55 10.24 -14.01 2.05
N VAL A 56 9.21 -13.77 2.86
CA VAL A 56 7.80 -13.76 2.46
C VAL A 56 7.21 -12.40 2.81
N ILE A 57 6.56 -11.75 1.84
CA ILE A 57 5.82 -10.50 2.05
C ILE A 57 4.36 -10.72 1.71
N VAL A 58 3.46 -10.42 2.65
CA VAL A 58 2.03 -10.31 2.38
C VAL A 58 1.72 -8.86 2.06
N ALA A 59 1.45 -8.57 0.79
CA ALA A 59 1.23 -7.24 0.27
C ALA A 59 -0.26 -7.02 -0.01
N LEU A 60 -0.85 -6.00 0.62
CA LEU A 60 -2.17 -5.49 0.24
C LEU A 60 -1.95 -4.26 -0.64
N GLY A 61 -2.23 -4.40 -1.93
CA GLY A 61 -2.18 -3.33 -2.91
C GLY A 61 -3.22 -3.57 -3.97
N PHE A 62 -3.68 -2.53 -4.63
CA PHE A 62 -4.51 -2.66 -5.83
C PHE A 62 -4.28 -1.44 -6.71
N PRO A 63 -4.34 -1.61 -8.05
CA PRO A 63 -4.15 -0.49 -8.95
C PRO A 63 -5.24 0.56 -8.72
N GLY A 64 -4.82 1.82 -8.65
CA GLY A 64 -5.73 2.94 -8.57
C GLY A 64 -6.65 2.97 -9.79
N ALA A 65 -7.93 3.24 -9.56
CA ALA A 65 -8.93 3.25 -10.62
C ALA A 65 -8.74 4.46 -11.55
N MET A 66 -8.24 4.20 -12.76
CA MET A 66 -8.00 5.21 -13.79
C MET A 66 -9.28 6.01 -14.13
N PRO A 67 -9.22 7.35 -14.15
CA PRO A 67 -10.30 8.16 -14.71
C PRO A 67 -10.55 7.79 -16.18
N ARG A 68 -11.81 7.49 -16.52
CA ARG A 68 -12.21 7.06 -17.88
C ARG A 68 -12.32 8.22 -18.88
N ARG A 69 -12.43 9.46 -18.40
CA ARG A 69 -12.56 10.67 -19.22
C ARG A 69 -11.66 11.77 -18.66
N VAL A 70 -10.98 12.47 -19.57
CA VAL A 70 -10.19 13.66 -19.28
C VAL A 70 -10.91 14.85 -19.89
N ASP A 71 -11.74 15.49 -19.08
CA ASP A 71 -12.55 16.66 -19.47
C ASP A 71 -12.06 17.95 -18.79
N ARG A 72 -11.14 17.85 -17.83
CA ARG A 72 -10.63 18.95 -17.00
C ARG A 72 -9.17 18.69 -16.63
N ALA A 73 -8.40 19.76 -16.42
CA ALA A 73 -6.99 19.68 -16.02
C ALA A 73 -6.80 18.85 -14.74
N SER A 74 -7.69 18.98 -13.76
CA SER A 74 -7.65 18.16 -12.53
C SER A 74 -7.81 16.67 -12.80
N ARG A 75 -8.63 16.27 -13.78
CA ARG A 75 -8.75 14.86 -14.18
C ARG A 75 -7.54 14.35 -14.93
N LEU A 76 -6.90 15.20 -15.74
CA LEU A 76 -5.63 14.86 -16.38
C LEU A 76 -4.55 14.62 -15.31
N VAL A 77 -4.41 15.54 -14.35
CA VAL A 77 -3.48 15.38 -13.22
C VAL A 77 -3.78 14.08 -12.47
N ALA A 78 -5.03 13.84 -12.09
CA ALA A 78 -5.41 12.61 -11.39
C ALA A 78 -5.11 11.35 -12.22
N GLN A 79 -5.38 11.37 -13.53
CA GLN A 79 -5.11 10.24 -14.42
C GLN A 79 -3.62 9.97 -14.55
N THR A 80 -2.80 10.99 -14.80
CA THR A 80 -1.34 10.87 -14.92
C THR A 80 -0.73 10.42 -13.59
N SER A 81 -1.13 11.02 -12.46
CA SER A 81 -0.67 10.59 -11.14
C SER A 81 -1.04 9.14 -10.86
N THR A 82 -2.28 8.72 -11.17
CA THR A 82 -2.71 7.32 -10.98
C THR A 82 -1.90 6.36 -11.86
N ALA A 83 -1.62 6.73 -13.12
CA ALA A 83 -0.79 5.92 -14.01
C ALA A 83 0.64 5.75 -13.46
N LEU A 84 1.26 6.84 -13.00
CA LEU A 84 2.60 6.80 -12.40
C LEU A 84 2.65 5.96 -11.13
N ILE A 85 1.65 6.12 -10.25
CA ILE A 85 1.51 5.33 -9.02
C ILE A 85 1.37 3.83 -9.37
N ASN A 86 0.51 3.49 -10.32
CA ASN A 86 0.30 2.11 -10.76
C ASN A 86 1.59 1.51 -11.37
N ASN A 87 2.28 2.26 -12.23
CA ASN A 87 3.55 1.84 -12.82
C ASN A 87 4.63 1.60 -11.76
N LEU A 88 4.72 2.50 -10.78
CA LEU A 88 5.68 2.38 -9.70
C LEU A 88 5.37 1.18 -8.80
N MET A 89 4.10 0.95 -8.45
CA MET A 89 3.67 -0.23 -7.70
C MET A 89 4.03 -1.54 -8.43
N GLN A 90 3.81 -1.59 -9.75
CA GLN A 90 4.21 -2.72 -10.58
C GLN A 90 5.73 -2.91 -10.58
N ALA A 91 6.50 -1.83 -10.72
CA ALA A 91 7.95 -1.87 -10.69
C ALA A 91 8.51 -2.35 -9.33
N ARG A 92 7.93 -1.90 -8.21
CA ARG A 92 8.31 -2.36 -6.86
C ARG A 92 8.02 -3.85 -6.68
N THR A 93 6.86 -4.32 -7.12
CA THR A 93 6.48 -5.73 -7.06
C THR A 93 7.42 -6.60 -7.91
N ALA A 94 7.76 -6.14 -9.12
CA ALA A 94 8.70 -6.85 -9.98
C ALA A 94 10.11 -6.89 -9.39
N ALA A 95 10.59 -5.79 -8.80
CA ALA A 95 11.89 -5.72 -8.15
C ALA A 95 11.98 -6.65 -6.94
N ALA A 96 10.95 -6.70 -6.09
CA ALA A 96 10.89 -7.62 -4.95
C ALA A 96 10.95 -9.09 -5.39
N LYS A 97 10.18 -9.45 -6.43
CA LYS A 97 10.23 -10.81 -7.01
C LYS A 97 11.60 -11.14 -7.60
N ALA A 98 12.23 -10.19 -8.31
CA ALA A 98 13.58 -10.36 -8.86
C ALA A 98 14.66 -10.50 -7.77
N ALA A 99 14.46 -9.88 -6.61
CA ALA A 99 15.29 -10.04 -5.43
C ALA A 99 15.07 -11.38 -4.69
N GLY A 100 14.19 -12.25 -5.20
CA GLY A 100 13.92 -13.57 -4.62
C GLY A 100 12.88 -13.57 -3.50
N GLN A 101 12.16 -12.47 -3.27
CA GLN A 101 11.12 -12.40 -2.25
C GLN A 101 9.83 -13.08 -2.74
N HIS A 102 9.22 -13.90 -1.88
CA HIS A 102 7.90 -14.49 -2.13
C HIS A 102 6.80 -13.48 -1.75
N VAL A 103 6.28 -12.76 -2.74
CA VAL A 103 5.24 -11.74 -2.53
C VAL A 103 3.85 -12.33 -2.75
N ILE A 104 3.09 -12.48 -1.68
CA ILE A 104 1.66 -12.82 -1.70
C ILE A 104 0.87 -11.52 -1.83
N HIS A 105 0.33 -11.27 -3.02
CA HIS A 105 -0.48 -10.09 -3.27
C HIS A 105 -1.94 -10.38 -2.93
N ILE A 106 -2.52 -9.63 -2.00
CA ILE A 106 -3.94 -9.72 -1.61
C ILE A 106 -4.71 -8.71 -2.45
N ASP A 107 -5.41 -9.18 -3.48
CA ASP A 107 -6.30 -8.37 -4.29
C ASP A 107 -7.72 -8.32 -3.70
N LEU A 108 -8.24 -7.11 -3.51
CA LEU A 108 -9.62 -6.89 -3.11
C LEU A 108 -10.55 -7.02 -4.31
N ASP A 109 -11.43 -8.02 -4.26
CA ASP A 109 -12.49 -8.17 -5.25
C ASP A 109 -13.67 -7.26 -4.88
N LEU A 110 -13.66 -6.06 -5.47
CA LEU A 110 -14.67 -5.03 -5.26
C LEU A 110 -15.65 -5.02 -6.43
N ASP A 111 -16.91 -5.37 -6.16
CA ASP A 111 -18.02 -5.34 -7.13
C ASP A 111 -18.51 -3.93 -7.48
N ARG A 112 -18.04 -2.91 -6.73
CA ARG A 112 -18.39 -1.51 -6.93
C ARG A 112 -17.20 -0.58 -6.74
N ARG A 113 -17.24 0.56 -7.44
CA ARG A 113 -16.26 1.63 -7.25
C ARG A 113 -16.51 2.33 -5.91
N ILE A 114 -15.47 2.43 -5.10
CA ILE A 114 -15.51 3.17 -3.83
C ILE A 114 -14.68 4.44 -3.99
N GLY A 115 -15.26 5.57 -3.62
CA GLY A 115 -14.57 6.85 -3.61
C GLY A 115 -13.72 7.01 -2.35
N LEU A 116 -12.69 7.86 -2.41
CA LEU A 116 -11.81 8.15 -1.27
C LEU A 116 -12.58 8.63 -0.02
N TRP A 117 -13.73 9.29 -0.23
CA TRP A 117 -14.56 9.88 0.81
C TRP A 117 -15.78 9.04 1.21
N ASP A 118 -15.96 7.86 0.63
CA ASP A 118 -17.10 6.99 0.92
C ASP A 118 -16.84 6.16 2.18
N THR A 119 -16.96 6.82 3.34
CA THR A 119 -16.80 6.19 4.65
C THR A 119 -17.91 5.20 4.98
N THR A 120 -19.06 5.29 4.29
CA THR A 120 -20.18 4.34 4.46
C THR A 120 -19.84 2.96 3.92
N ALA A 121 -18.86 2.87 3.00
CA ALA A 121 -18.38 1.61 2.45
C ALA A 121 -17.43 0.83 3.39
N MET A 122 -17.04 1.37 4.55
CA MET A 122 -16.05 0.74 5.43
C MET A 122 -16.42 -0.69 5.88
N PRO A 123 -17.67 -1.00 6.32
CA PRO A 123 -18.04 -2.36 6.66
C PRO A 123 -17.90 -3.33 5.48
N TYR A 124 -18.24 -2.88 4.28
CA TYR A 124 -18.08 -3.65 3.05
C TYR A 124 -16.60 -3.87 2.71
N LEU A 125 -15.75 -2.84 2.82
CA LEU A 125 -14.31 -2.95 2.58
C LEU A 125 -13.64 -3.92 3.55
N PHE A 126 -14.02 -3.86 4.83
CA PHE A 126 -13.52 -4.78 5.84
C PHE A 126 -13.86 -6.23 5.47
N GLU A 127 -15.11 -6.48 5.09
CA GLU A 127 -15.57 -7.83 4.74
C GLU A 127 -14.96 -8.31 3.41
N ALA A 128 -14.78 -7.43 2.42
CA ALA A 128 -14.03 -7.72 1.20
C ALA A 128 -12.56 -8.09 1.49
N GLY A 129 -11.91 -7.33 2.38
CA GLY A 129 -10.56 -7.63 2.85
C GLY A 129 -10.46 -8.96 3.58
N ARG A 130 -11.42 -9.24 4.47
CA ARG A 130 -11.51 -10.53 5.17
C ARG A 130 -11.64 -11.69 4.21
N ARG A 131 -12.55 -11.62 3.22
CA ARG A 131 -12.68 -12.65 2.18
C ARG A 131 -11.40 -12.81 1.37
N ALA A 132 -10.80 -11.70 0.92
CA ALA A 132 -9.57 -11.70 0.15
C ALA A 132 -8.43 -12.37 0.92
N ALA A 133 -8.17 -11.95 2.15
CA ALA A 133 -7.16 -12.55 3.02
C ALA A 133 -7.44 -14.04 3.32
N THR A 134 -8.71 -14.40 3.56
CA THR A 134 -9.12 -15.79 3.83
C THR A 134 -8.74 -16.75 2.70
N ARG A 135 -8.82 -16.31 1.44
CA ARG A 135 -8.40 -17.13 0.29
C ARG A 135 -6.91 -17.49 0.33
N HIS A 136 -6.08 -16.63 0.90
CA HIS A 136 -4.62 -16.84 1.03
C HIS A 136 -4.21 -17.50 2.35
N LEU A 137 -5.12 -17.69 3.31
CA LEU A 137 -4.77 -18.24 4.63
C LEU A 137 -4.10 -19.61 4.55
N ARG A 138 -4.48 -20.47 3.59
CA ARG A 138 -3.84 -21.79 3.41
C ARG A 138 -2.37 -21.65 3.01
N GLU A 139 -2.08 -20.76 2.07
CA GLU A 139 -0.71 -20.49 1.61
C GLU A 139 0.12 -19.84 2.72
N ILE A 140 -0.44 -18.81 3.38
CA ILE A 140 0.22 -18.13 4.50
C ILE A 140 0.52 -19.12 5.63
N ALA A 141 -0.43 -19.99 5.99
CA ALA A 141 -0.24 -21.00 7.02
C ALA A 141 0.85 -22.02 6.66
N ALA A 142 0.90 -22.46 5.40
CA ALA A 142 1.96 -23.37 4.94
C ALA A 142 3.36 -22.73 5.01
N LEU A 143 3.46 -21.42 4.77
CA LEU A 143 4.72 -20.68 4.88
C LEU A 143 5.13 -20.39 6.33
N LEU A 144 4.19 -20.34 7.27
CA LEU A 144 4.44 -20.16 8.70
C LEU A 144 4.84 -21.45 9.44
N GLY A 145 4.70 -22.64 8.82
CA GLY A 145 5.17 -23.88 9.41
C GLY A 145 5.02 -25.12 8.50
N THR A 146 5.97 -26.07 8.40
CA THR A 146 6.88 -26.51 9.48
C THR A 146 6.26 -26.26 10.84
N VAL A 147 5.15 -26.94 11.14
CA VAL A 147 4.51 -26.93 12.46
C VAL A 147 5.51 -27.47 13.49
N PRO A 148 5.99 -26.70 14.49
CA PRO A 148 6.42 -27.33 15.72
C PRO A 148 5.14 -27.89 16.33
N GLN A 149 5.06 -29.21 16.45
CA GLN A 149 4.01 -29.84 17.24
C GLN A 149 3.99 -29.12 18.59
N CYS A 150 2.86 -28.52 18.95
CA CYS A 150 2.59 -28.18 20.34
C CYS A 150 2.58 -29.51 21.10
N SER A 151 3.75 -29.91 21.61
CA SER A 151 3.86 -30.93 22.63
C SER A 151 3.14 -30.38 23.85
N ALA A 152 1.92 -30.85 24.07
CA ALA A 152 1.29 -30.74 25.37
C ALA A 152 2.19 -31.48 26.37
N ALA A 153 2.77 -30.73 27.29
CA ALA A 153 3.35 -31.22 28.53
C ALA A 153 2.45 -30.73 29.67
#